data_AF-A0A0A9YDC5-F1
#
_entry.id   AF-A0A0A9YDC5-F1
#
_cell.length_a   1.000
_cell.length_b   1.000
_cell.length_c   1.000
_cell.angle_alpha   90.00
_cell.angle_beta   90.00
_cell.angle_gamma   90.00
#
_symmetry.space_group_name_H-M   'P 1'
#
loop_
_entity.id
_entity.type
_entity.pdbx_description
1 polymer ?
#
loop_
_entity_poly.entity_id
_entity_poly.type
_entity_poly.pdbx_seq_one_letter_code
_entity_poly.pdbx_strand_id
1 'polypeptide(L)'
;MHNSSKDATPEKKRSCSPCSPQLEDDEEDETLAERLWGLTEMFPEKVRDATFSLYCGSKAGVRNLYSFTRSTMWIIFSSSAILLAPVLFEVERAQMVEVQKSQQKQVLLGPNTAGGMPYR
;
A
#
# COMPACT_ATOMS: atom_id res chain seq x y z
N MET A 1 -63.01 -64.34 0.27
CA MET A 1 -62.19 -63.82 -0.84
C MET A 1 -62.03 -62.33 -0.58
N HIS A 2 -60.87 -61.90 -0.06
CA HIS A 2 -59.83 -61.13 -0.79
C HIS A 2 -60.40 -59.84 -1.44
N ASN A 3 -59.94 -58.62 -1.24
CA ASN A 3 -58.83 -58.03 -0.46
C ASN A 3 -59.11 -56.51 -0.31
N SER A 4 -58.58 -55.91 0.77
CA SER A 4 -58.49 -54.47 0.98
C SER A 4 -57.79 -53.76 -0.19
N SER A 5 -58.44 -52.76 -0.79
CA SER A 5 -57.77 -51.82 -1.70
C SER A 5 -57.45 -50.55 -0.92
N LYS A 6 -56.21 -50.49 -0.41
CA LYS A 6 -55.64 -49.32 0.23
C LYS A 6 -55.16 -48.42 -0.90
N ASP A 7 -55.80 -47.26 -1.07
CA ASP A 7 -55.40 -46.25 -2.05
C ASP A 7 -54.03 -45.69 -1.64
N ALA A 8 -52.97 -46.24 -2.23
CA ALA A 8 -51.60 -45.80 -2.05
C ALA A 8 -51.23 -44.98 -3.28
N THR A 9 -51.32 -43.66 -3.14
CA THR A 9 -50.73 -42.69 -4.07
C THR A 9 -49.26 -43.04 -4.32
N PRO A 10 -48.80 -43.20 -5.57
CA PRO A 10 -47.37 -43.31 -5.81
C PRO A 10 -46.77 -41.93 -5.58
N GLU A 11 -45.98 -41.79 -4.52
CA GLU A 11 -45.05 -40.68 -4.39
C GLU A 11 -44.17 -40.65 -5.63
N LYS A 12 -44.32 -39.60 -6.44
CA LYS A 12 -43.44 -39.30 -7.56
C LYS A 12 -42.05 -39.03 -7.01
N LYS A 13 -41.24 -40.09 -6.87
CA LYS A 13 -39.79 -40.00 -6.65
C LYS A 13 -39.25 -39.01 -7.67
N ARG A 14 -38.70 -37.90 -7.18
CA ARG A 14 -37.72 -37.13 -7.95
C ARG A 14 -36.66 -38.13 -8.38
N SER A 15 -36.60 -38.44 -9.66
CA SER A 15 -35.50 -39.18 -10.22
C SER A 15 -34.27 -38.27 -10.13
N CYS A 16 -33.54 -38.35 -9.02
CA CYS A 16 -32.10 -38.28 -9.16
C CYS A 16 -31.72 -39.36 -10.15
N SER A 17 -31.06 -38.97 -11.24
CA SER A 17 -30.37 -39.91 -12.12
C SER A 17 -29.58 -40.91 -11.28
N PRO A 18 -29.51 -42.20 -11.68
CA PRO A 18 -28.61 -43.14 -11.04
C PRO A 18 -27.21 -42.56 -11.03
N CYS A 19 -26.66 -42.32 -9.84
CA CYS A 19 -25.24 -42.14 -9.64
C CYS A 19 -24.52 -43.27 -10.38
N SER A 20 -23.65 -42.87 -11.31
CA SER A 20 -22.50 -43.66 -11.71
C SER A 20 -21.86 -44.31 -10.46
N PRO A 21 -21.25 -45.50 -10.56
CA PRO A 21 -20.56 -46.11 -9.42
C PRO A 21 -19.65 -45.05 -8.80
N GLN A 22 -19.73 -44.89 -7.48
CA GLN A 22 -18.95 -43.96 -6.68
C GLN A 22 -17.46 -44.15 -7.00
N LEU A 23 -16.99 -43.40 -8.00
CA LEU A 23 -15.62 -42.95 -8.07
C LEU A 23 -15.52 -41.95 -6.94
N GLU A 24 -14.51 -42.11 -6.10
CA GLU A 24 -14.14 -41.14 -5.08
C GLU A 24 -14.23 -39.74 -5.68
N ASP A 25 -15.01 -38.89 -5.02
CA ASP A 25 -15.24 -37.50 -5.37
C ASP A 25 -13.97 -36.69 -5.11
N ASP A 26 -12.91 -36.96 -5.89
CA ASP A 26 -11.76 -36.07 -6.08
C ASP A 26 -12.19 -34.97 -7.08
N GLU A 27 -13.27 -34.23 -6.78
CA GLU A 27 -13.47 -32.91 -7.36
C GLU A 27 -12.36 -32.01 -6.82
N GLU A 28 -11.25 -31.91 -7.57
CA GLU A 28 -10.18 -30.97 -7.25
C GLU A 28 -10.78 -29.56 -7.15
N ASP A 29 -10.64 -28.92 -5.99
CA ASP A 29 -11.12 -27.55 -5.77
C ASP A 29 -10.54 -26.63 -6.85
N GLU A 30 -11.40 -26.15 -7.76
CA GLU A 30 -10.99 -25.22 -8.82
C GLU A 30 -10.16 -24.07 -8.23
N THR A 31 -8.95 -23.91 -8.74
CA THR A 31 -8.07 -22.85 -8.25
C THR A 31 -8.60 -21.49 -8.69
N LEU A 32 -8.30 -20.44 -7.92
CA LEU A 32 -8.61 -19.07 -8.33
C LEU A 32 -8.01 -18.74 -9.71
N ALA A 33 -6.88 -19.34 -10.05
CA ALA A 33 -6.24 -19.19 -11.35
C ALA A 33 -7.07 -19.79 -12.49
N GLU A 34 -7.66 -20.99 -12.30
CA GLU A 34 -8.54 -21.63 -13.28
C GLU A 34 -9.82 -20.83 -13.49
N ARG A 35 -10.43 -20.32 -12.42
CA ARG A 35 -11.61 -19.45 -12.51
C ARG A 35 -11.30 -18.15 -13.24
N LEU A 36 -10.18 -17.51 -12.91
CA LEU A 36 -9.73 -16.30 -13.61
C LEU A 36 -9.42 -16.60 -15.07
N TRP A 37 -8.77 -17.72 -15.37
CA TRP A 37 -8.44 -18.15 -16.71
C TRP A 37 -9.68 -18.41 -17.56
N GLY A 38 -10.65 -19.17 -17.04
CA GLY A 38 -11.94 -19.41 -17.71
C GLY A 38 -12.72 -18.12 -17.93
N LEU A 39 -12.69 -17.17 -16.97
CA LEU A 39 -13.29 -15.86 -17.16
C LEU A 39 -12.59 -15.06 -18.28
N THR A 40 -11.27 -15.20 -18.44
CA THR A 40 -10.55 -14.57 -19.56
C THR A 40 -10.97 -15.11 -20.92
N GLU A 41 -11.48 -16.35 -20.99
CA GLU A 41 -11.94 -17.01 -22.22
C GLU A 41 -13.25 -16.39 -22.76
N MET A 42 -14.06 -15.79 -21.90
CA MET A 42 -15.29 -15.08 -22.30
C MET A 42 -15.03 -13.72 -22.97
N PHE A 43 -13.80 -13.18 -22.91
CA PHE A 43 -13.47 -11.87 -23.47
C PHE A 43 -12.76 -11.95 -24.83
N PRO A 44 -13.04 -11.01 -25.75
CA PRO A 44 -12.38 -10.97 -27.05
C PRO A 44 -10.87 -10.65 -26.92
N GLU A 45 -10.06 -11.19 -27.84
CA GLU A 45 -8.59 -11.07 -27.82
C GLU A 45 -8.09 -9.63 -27.63
N LYS A 46 -8.76 -8.66 -28.26
CA LYS A 46 -8.36 -7.24 -28.18
C LYS A 46 -8.38 -6.68 -26.76
N VAL A 47 -9.32 -7.15 -25.92
CA VAL A 47 -9.38 -6.74 -24.51
C VAL A 47 -8.25 -7.37 -23.72
N ARG A 48 -7.94 -8.64 -23.98
CA ARG A 48 -6.81 -9.36 -23.34
C ARG A 48 -5.46 -8.73 -23.70
N ASP A 49 -5.25 -8.41 -24.98
CA ASP A 49 -4.06 -7.73 -25.48
C ASP A 49 -3.91 -6.33 -24.87
N ALA A 50 -5.01 -5.57 -24.77
CA ALA A 50 -5.00 -4.26 -24.14
C ALA A 50 -4.62 -4.35 -22.66
N THR A 51 -5.20 -5.28 -21.89
CA THR A 51 -4.84 -5.50 -20.49
C THR A 51 -3.38 -5.93 -20.34
N PHE A 52 -2.88 -6.80 -21.22
CA PHE A 52 -1.48 -7.21 -21.20
C PHE A 52 -0.53 -6.05 -21.52
N SER A 53 -0.87 -5.22 -22.51
CA SER A 53 -0.13 -4.01 -22.86
C SER A 53 -0.14 -2.97 -21.72
N LEU A 54 -1.30 -2.76 -21.08
CA LEU A 54 -1.43 -1.89 -19.92
C LEU A 54 -0.61 -2.41 -18.74
N TYR A 55 -0.61 -3.72 -18.49
CA TYR A 55 0.20 -4.33 -17.44
C TYR A 55 1.71 -4.16 -17.73
N CYS A 56 2.15 -4.45 -18.96
CA CYS A 56 3.54 -4.26 -19.37
C CYS A 56 3.96 -2.78 -19.29
N GLY A 57 3.10 -1.87 -19.76
CA GLY A 57 3.29 -0.43 -19.71
C GLY A 57 3.35 0.08 -18.27
N SER A 58 2.46 -0.39 -17.39
CA SER A 58 2.46 -0.05 -15.96
C SER A 58 3.73 -0.55 -15.28
N LYS A 59 4.12 -1.81 -15.51
CA LYS A 59 5.36 -2.39 -14.97
C LYS A 59 6.60 -1.60 -15.42
N ALA A 60 6.67 -1.25 -16.71
CA ALA A 60 7.74 -0.43 -17.25
C ALA A 60 7.71 1.00 -16.68
N GLY A 61 6.51 1.60 -16.54
CA GLY A 61 6.29 2.91 -15.97
C GLY A 61 6.75 3.00 -14.52
N VAL A 62 6.35 2.05 -13.68
CA VAL A 62 6.79 1.97 -12.27
C VAL A 62 8.30 1.81 -12.18
N ARG A 63 8.89 0.94 -13.01
CA ARG A 63 10.35 0.76 -13.04
C ARG A 63 11.06 2.06 -13.42
N ASN A 64 10.61 2.72 -14.49
CA ASN A 64 11.21 3.96 -14.97
C ASN A 64 11.03 5.11 -13.99
N LEU A 65 9.84 5.25 -13.41
CA LEU A 65 9.55 6.27 -12.40
C LEU A 65 10.39 6.06 -11.15
N TYR A 66 10.54 4.82 -10.70
CA TYR A 66 11.40 4.50 -9.56
C TYR A 66 12.86 4.83 -9.84
N SER A 67 13.40 4.41 -10.99
CA SER A 67 14.77 4.73 -11.40
C SER A 67 14.99 6.24 -11.54
N PHE A 68 14.04 6.96 -12.17
CA PHE A 68 14.07 8.40 -12.31
C PHE A 68 14.04 9.11 -10.95
N THR A 69 13.13 8.70 -10.07
CA THR A 69 12.98 9.29 -8.73
C THR A 69 14.23 9.07 -7.91
N ARG A 70 14.81 7.86 -7.92
CA ARG A 70 16.06 7.56 -7.22
C ARG A 70 17.21 8.46 -7.69
N SER A 71 17.41 8.56 -9.01
CA SER A 71 18.49 9.38 -9.58
C SER A 71 18.26 10.87 -9.31
N THR A 72 17.05 11.36 -9.51
CA THR A 72 16.67 12.76 -9.29
C THR A 72 16.77 13.13 -7.82
N MET A 73 16.28 12.28 -6.91
CA MET A 73 16.41 12.45 -5.47
C MET A 73 17.87 12.57 -5.06
N TRP A 74 18.74 11.70 -5.59
CA TRP A 74 20.16 11.75 -5.29
C TRP A 74 20.82 13.05 -5.76
N ILE A 75 20.48 13.50 -6.98
CA ILE A 75 20.98 14.76 -7.54
C ILE A 75 20.47 15.93 -6.71
N ILE A 76 19.16 16.05 -6.49
CA ILE A 76 18.56 17.14 -5.70
C ILE A 76 19.14 17.18 -4.29
N PHE A 77 19.24 16.04 -3.62
CA PHE A 77 19.79 15.97 -2.27
C PHE A 77 21.25 16.42 -2.24
N SER A 78 22.07 15.90 -3.15
CA SER A 78 23.49 16.25 -3.24
C SER A 78 23.69 17.72 -3.62
N SER A 79 22.92 18.23 -4.59
CA SER A 79 22.94 19.62 -5.01
C SER A 79 22.47 20.56 -3.89
N SER A 80 21.39 20.21 -3.20
CA SER A 80 20.87 20.98 -2.07
C SER A 80 21.89 21.06 -0.94
N ALA A 81 22.59 19.97 -0.62
CA ALA A 81 23.59 19.98 0.44
C ALA A 81 24.73 20.98 0.15
N ILE A 82 25.23 21.03 -1.10
CA ILE A 82 26.31 21.93 -1.50
C ILE A 82 25.84 23.39 -1.50
N LEU A 83 24.61 23.66 -1.96
CA LEU A 83 24.06 25.01 -2.04
C LEU A 83 23.67 25.58 -0.67
N LEU A 84 23.16 24.73 0.24
CA LEU A 84 22.72 25.15 1.57
C LEU A 84 23.88 25.30 2.55
N ALA A 85 25.03 24.67 2.30
CA ALA A 85 26.20 24.78 3.17
C ALA A 85 26.63 26.24 3.46
N PRO A 86 26.86 27.13 2.45
CA PRO A 86 27.22 28.51 2.73
C PRO A 86 26.09 29.29 3.44
N VAL A 87 24.83 29.06 3.08
CA VAL A 87 23.67 29.71 3.70
C VAL A 87 23.56 29.33 5.18
N LEU A 88 23.75 28.05 5.51
CA LEU A 88 23.76 27.59 6.90
C LEU A 88 24.87 28.25 7.71
N PHE A 89 26.07 28.40 7.15
CA PHE A 89 27.17 29.11 7.83
C PHE A 89 26.82 30.57 8.14
N GLU A 90 26.15 31.26 7.23
CA GLU A 90 25.70 32.65 7.47
C GLU A 90 24.66 32.72 8.60
N VAL A 91 23.69 31.80 8.59
CA VAL A 91 22.64 31.73 9.61
C VAL A 91 23.21 31.36 10.99
N GLU A 92 24.12 30.39 11.06
CA GLU A 92 24.77 29.99 12.32
C GLU A 92 25.65 31.12 12.88
N ARG A 93 26.36 31.86 12.02
CA ARG A 93 27.14 33.02 12.46
C ARG A 93 26.24 34.12 13.03
N ALA A 94 25.10 34.38 12.38
CA ALA A 94 24.12 35.33 12.90
C ALA A 94 23.59 34.89 14.28
N GLN A 95 23.28 33.59 14.44
CA GLN A 95 22.82 33.01 15.70
C GLN A 95 23.90 33.03 16.80
N MET A 96 25.17 32.78 16.49
CA MET A 96 26.22 32.82 17.51
C MET A 96 26.46 34.23 18.05
N VAL A 97 26.33 35.27 17.21
CA VAL A 97 26.50 36.66 17.64
C VAL A 97 25.40 37.09 18.60
N GLU A 98 24.14 36.70 18.36
CA GLU A 98 23.04 37.01 19.28
C GLU A 98 23.16 36.24 20.61
N VAL A 99 23.58 34.97 20.56
CA VAL A 99 23.80 34.16 21.77
C VAL A 99 24.97 34.70 22.60
N GLN A 100 26.06 35.13 21.98
CA GLN A 100 27.15 35.77 22.73
C GLN A 100 26.73 37.09 23.36
N LYS A 101 25.90 37.90 22.68
CA LYS A 101 25.35 39.12 23.26
C LYS A 101 24.43 38.82 24.44
N SER A 102 23.61 37.77 24.38
CA SER A 102 22.74 37.39 25.49
C SER A 102 23.54 36.81 26.66
N GLN A 103 24.59 36.02 26.39
CA GLN A 103 25.54 35.51 27.39
C GLN A 103 26.34 36.64 28.05
N GLN A 104 26.85 37.61 27.29
CA GLN A 104 27.50 38.80 27.85
C GLN A 104 26.55 39.59 28.75
N LYS A 105 25.28 39.76 28.33
CA LYS A 105 24.27 40.40 29.18
C LYS A 105 24.00 39.58 30.46
N GLN A 106 23.94 38.26 30.39
CA GLN A 106 23.73 37.39 31.57
C GLN A 106 24.94 37.29 32.49
N VAL A 107 26.18 37.37 31.98
CA VAL A 107 27.39 37.40 32.80
C VAL A 107 27.59 38.78 33.43
N LEU A 108 27.31 39.86 32.70
CA LEU A 108 27.46 41.23 33.18
C LEU A 108 26.34 41.65 34.15
N LEU A 109 25.14 41.08 34.00
CA LEU A 109 24.02 41.30 34.92
C LEU A 109 23.90 40.17 35.96
N GLY A 110 24.60 39.05 35.79
CA GLY A 110 24.47 37.89 36.65
C GLY A 110 23.06 37.26 36.61
N PRO A 111 22.90 35.99 37.00
CA PRO A 111 21.59 35.34 37.09
C PRO A 111 20.60 35.98 38.10
N ASN A 112 21.02 37.02 38.84
CA ASN A 112 20.31 37.53 40.01
C ASN A 112 19.90 39.02 39.96
N THR A 113 20.28 39.82 38.95
CA THR A 113 19.92 41.27 39.00
C THR A 113 18.60 41.64 38.33
N ALA A 114 17.89 40.71 37.71
CA ALA A 114 16.61 40.99 37.02
C ALA A 114 15.37 40.40 37.74
N GLY A 115 15.55 39.60 38.79
CA GLY A 115 14.48 39.10 39.65
C GLY A 115 14.46 39.92 40.94
N GLY A 116 13.44 40.74 41.10
CA GLY A 116 13.37 41.80 42.10
C GLY A 116 13.76 41.40 43.53
N MET A 117 14.47 42.33 44.16
CA MET A 117 14.38 42.54 45.60
C MET A 117 13.18 43.46 45.87
N PRO A 118 12.01 42.94 46.28
CA PRO A 118 11.15 43.69 47.16
C PRO A 118 11.71 43.57 48.59
N TYR A 119 12.14 44.71 49.12
CA TYR A 119 12.42 44.89 50.54
C TYR A 119 11.15 44.58 51.37
N ARG A 120 11.35 43.80 52.44
CA ARG A 120 10.62 43.82 53.72
C ARG A 120 9.13 43.43 53.74
#